data_AF-V5GTA2-F1
#
_entry.id   AF-V5GTA2-F1
#
_cell.length_a   1.000
_cell.length_b   1.000
_cell.length_c   1.000
_cell.angle_alpha   90.00
_cell.angle_beta   90.00
_cell.angle_gamma   90.00
#
_symmetry.space_group_name_H-M   'P 1'
#
loop_
_entity.id
_entity.type
_entity.pdbx_description
1 polymer ?
#
loop_
_entity_poly.entity_id
_entity_poly.type
_entity_poly.pdbx_seq_one_letter_code
_entity_poly.pdbx_strand_id
1 'polypeptide(L)'
;IWQWNCRGFQRKRALVQQYLTLLDEKPLVIALQETGKLAKLSGYQAFSSDRGEKSRVTTLIKRNIAAIEHEINSKEIEAVLLEILTGRKEEPSAFLLNLYSTPKQKKVTFRALFRKAIRAAGTNPLLIVGDFNAAHPEWGYAKQDPKGRQLWEDAHELGLTLHTDPSSPSRVGNSVCADTSPDLTFSKNVTDLTWKNSEQNFGSDHFILASIIKKGVKTRRARKPRITEWDLFREKREKAATGKITNIEKWTEALKRHVGEATKTLEGENAPEVADSKLLHMWEAKHGMERRLKRQKWNRNLRRKTARHNKEIENYAMKLCEQNWCSRCDEMEGGMSLAKTWGLLRHLLDSTNSKTQSGIRLSKARHAFEGTDAEFMDKLVNMYIGDTDSTPLSEYDGAPNEELDAPITEAEVRAEILGLKTKSAPGPDEITNKILRNLDNDSISALTEYMQDIWTKGHLPRQWKSANVILIPKPGKPPRLENLRPISLTSCMGKLME
;
A
#
# COMPACT_ATOMS: atom_id res chain seq x y z
N ILE A 1 2.64 -9.53 -9.81
CA ILE A 1 1.29 -10.13 -9.75
C ILE A 1 1.47 -11.64 -9.66
N TRP A 2 0.80 -12.32 -8.73
CA TRP A 2 0.74 -13.78 -8.69
C TRP A 2 -0.60 -14.26 -9.23
N GLN A 3 -0.61 -15.39 -9.95
CA GLN A 3 -1.81 -16.15 -10.27
C GLN A 3 -1.66 -17.59 -9.76
N TRP A 4 -2.73 -18.15 -9.19
CA TRP A 4 -2.66 -19.48 -8.58
C TRP A 4 -4.03 -20.14 -8.37
N ASN A 5 -4.24 -21.30 -9.02
CA ASN A 5 -5.32 -22.19 -8.64
C ASN A 5 -4.96 -22.88 -7.32
N CYS A 6 -5.57 -22.41 -6.24
CA CYS A 6 -5.19 -22.79 -4.89
C CYS A 6 -5.94 -24.03 -4.39
N ARG A 7 -6.95 -24.54 -5.10
CA ARG A 7 -7.80 -25.68 -4.65
C ARG A 7 -8.15 -25.63 -3.17
N GLY A 8 -8.80 -24.55 -2.76
CA GLY A 8 -9.16 -24.25 -1.38
C GLY A 8 -8.11 -23.39 -0.67
N PHE A 9 -8.44 -22.11 -0.44
CA PHE A 9 -7.48 -21.16 0.13
C PHE A 9 -7.39 -21.22 1.66
N GLN A 10 -8.47 -21.59 2.36
CA GLN A 10 -8.58 -21.43 3.81
C GLN A 10 -7.44 -22.09 4.60
N ARG A 11 -7.11 -23.36 4.28
CA ARG A 11 -6.02 -24.07 4.96
C ARG A 11 -4.63 -23.56 4.57
N LYS A 12 -4.51 -22.99 3.36
CA LYS A 12 -3.25 -22.50 2.81
C LYS A 12 -2.97 -21.05 3.21
N ARG A 13 -3.96 -20.32 3.73
CA ARG A 13 -3.85 -18.91 4.13
C ARG A 13 -2.68 -18.67 5.08
N ALA A 14 -2.57 -19.45 6.16
CA ALA A 14 -1.52 -19.27 7.17
C ALA A 14 -0.14 -19.49 6.56
N LEU A 15 0.00 -20.55 5.75
CA LEU A 15 1.22 -20.86 5.03
C LEU A 15 1.62 -19.72 4.07
N VAL A 16 0.69 -19.24 3.25
CA VAL A 16 0.91 -18.10 2.36
C VAL A 16 1.30 -16.84 3.16
N GLN A 17 0.64 -16.59 4.29
CA GLN A 17 0.93 -15.45 5.16
C GLN A 17 2.38 -15.48 5.67
N GLN A 18 2.86 -16.63 6.13
CA GLN A 18 4.24 -16.82 6.58
C GLN A 18 5.21 -16.76 5.40
N TYR A 19 4.89 -17.35 4.25
CA TYR A 19 5.78 -17.27 3.10
C TYR A 19 5.95 -15.84 2.58
N LEU A 20 4.91 -15.01 2.68
CA LEU A 20 4.99 -13.61 2.30
C LEU A 20 5.94 -12.79 3.19
N THR A 21 6.25 -13.21 4.42
CA THR A 21 7.21 -12.50 5.29
C THR A 21 8.65 -12.71 4.84
N LEU A 22 8.94 -13.84 4.16
CA LEU A 22 10.24 -14.16 3.58
C LEU A 22 10.61 -13.36 2.35
N LEU A 23 9.63 -12.76 1.68
CA LEU A 23 9.87 -12.11 0.40
C LEU A 23 10.31 -10.67 0.62
N ASP A 24 11.47 -10.32 0.05
CA ASP A 24 11.94 -8.93 -0.06
C ASP A 24 10.87 -8.06 -0.75
N GLU A 25 10.33 -8.58 -1.86
CA GLU A 25 9.27 -7.93 -2.63
C GLU A 25 7.98 -8.75 -2.60
N LYS A 26 7.06 -8.33 -1.73
CA LYS A 26 5.71 -8.92 -1.62
C LYS A 26 4.89 -8.61 -2.88
N PRO A 27 4.14 -9.57 -3.46
CA PRO A 27 3.29 -9.35 -4.62
C PRO A 27 2.23 -8.27 -4.32
N LEU A 28 2.05 -7.32 -5.24
CA LEU A 28 1.01 -6.30 -5.08
C LEU A 28 -0.40 -6.86 -5.27
N VAL A 29 -0.51 -7.92 -6.07
CA VAL A 29 -1.77 -8.58 -6.43
C VAL A 29 -1.57 -10.08 -6.46
N ILE A 30 -2.53 -10.82 -5.91
CA ILE A 30 -2.61 -12.29 -5.92
C ILE A 30 -3.98 -12.68 -6.47
N ALA A 31 -4.01 -13.19 -7.70
CA ALA A 31 -5.18 -13.72 -8.38
C ALA A 31 -5.35 -15.21 -8.02
N LEU A 32 -6.37 -15.52 -7.24
CA LEU A 32 -6.66 -16.88 -6.79
C LEU A 32 -7.83 -17.47 -7.58
N GLN A 33 -7.70 -18.75 -7.93
CA GLN A 33 -8.75 -19.59 -8.49
C GLN A 33 -9.04 -20.78 -7.55
N GLU A 34 -10.24 -21.34 -7.65
CA GLU A 34 -10.81 -22.35 -6.76
C GLU A 34 -10.62 -22.06 -5.27
N THR A 35 -10.91 -20.84 -4.83
CA THR A 35 -10.76 -20.45 -3.41
C THR A 35 -11.68 -21.25 -2.48
N GLY A 36 -12.85 -21.65 -2.97
CA GLY A 36 -13.84 -22.50 -2.31
C GLY A 36 -14.70 -21.76 -1.28
N LYS A 37 -14.12 -20.78 -0.59
CA LYS A 37 -14.77 -19.78 0.27
C LYS A 37 -14.12 -18.42 0.06
N LEU A 38 -14.74 -17.36 0.56
CA LEU A 38 -14.17 -16.01 0.55
C LEU A 38 -12.72 -15.99 1.10
N ALA A 39 -11.77 -15.69 0.21
CA ALA A 39 -10.35 -15.63 0.59
C ALA A 39 -10.03 -14.31 1.29
N LYS A 40 -9.42 -14.39 2.47
CA LYS A 40 -8.94 -13.23 3.24
C LYS A 40 -7.46 -13.43 3.59
N LEU A 41 -6.67 -12.38 3.45
CA LEU A 41 -5.23 -12.40 3.74
C LEU A 41 -4.81 -11.07 4.39
N SER A 42 -3.96 -11.12 5.42
CA SER A 42 -3.57 -9.91 6.15
C SER A 42 -2.73 -9.00 5.25
N GLY A 43 -3.00 -7.70 5.28
CA GLY A 43 -2.36 -6.72 4.40
C GLY A 43 -2.96 -6.64 2.99
N TYR A 44 -3.96 -7.46 2.65
CA TYR A 44 -4.66 -7.43 1.37
C TYR A 44 -6.16 -7.14 1.53
N GLN A 45 -6.75 -6.57 0.48
CA GLN A 45 -8.19 -6.42 0.25
C GLN A 45 -8.62 -7.45 -0.79
N ALA A 46 -9.78 -8.07 -0.58
CA ALA A 46 -10.29 -9.13 -1.46
C ALA A 46 -11.44 -8.63 -2.35
N PHE A 47 -11.43 -9.05 -3.61
CA PHE A 47 -12.48 -8.84 -4.61
C PHE A 47 -12.86 -10.21 -5.18
N SER A 48 -14.13 -10.59 -5.12
CA SER A 48 -14.57 -11.98 -5.40
C SER A 48 -15.72 -12.00 -6.40
N SER A 49 -15.73 -13.00 -7.28
CA SER A 49 -16.75 -13.17 -8.34
C SER A 49 -18.18 -13.34 -7.80
N ASP A 50 -18.30 -13.91 -6.61
CA ASP A 50 -19.54 -14.05 -5.87
C ASP A 50 -19.26 -13.62 -4.42
N ARG A 51 -20.17 -12.82 -3.84
CA ARG A 51 -20.08 -12.36 -2.45
C ARG A 51 -20.68 -13.37 -1.46
N GLY A 52 -21.26 -14.47 -1.95
CA GLY A 52 -21.71 -15.62 -1.15
C GLY A 52 -20.60 -16.57 -0.70
N GLU A 53 -20.97 -17.65 -0.01
CA GLU A 53 -20.02 -18.61 0.60
C GLU A 53 -19.21 -19.45 -0.42
N LYS A 54 -19.59 -19.48 -1.70
CA LYS A 54 -19.03 -20.38 -2.72
C LYS A 54 -18.23 -19.66 -3.82
N SER A 55 -17.62 -18.52 -3.53
CA SER A 55 -16.70 -17.88 -4.48
C SER A 55 -15.60 -18.84 -4.92
N ARG A 56 -15.36 -18.96 -6.24
CA ARG A 56 -14.19 -19.68 -6.78
C ARG A 56 -13.08 -18.75 -7.23
N VAL A 57 -13.38 -17.51 -7.57
CA VAL A 57 -12.39 -16.55 -8.05
C VAL A 57 -12.30 -15.39 -7.07
N THR A 58 -11.09 -15.17 -6.52
CA THR A 58 -10.81 -14.02 -5.67
C THR A 58 -9.50 -13.39 -6.07
N THR A 59 -9.51 -12.08 -6.26
CA THR A 59 -8.29 -11.29 -6.45
C THR A 59 -7.99 -10.51 -5.18
N LEU A 60 -6.79 -10.71 -4.63
CA LEU A 60 -6.29 -10.02 -3.45
C LEU A 60 -5.36 -8.89 -3.89
N ILE A 61 -5.63 -7.65 -3.47
CA ILE A 61 -4.80 -6.47 -3.76
C ILE A 61 -4.23 -5.92 -2.45
N LYS A 62 -2.96 -5.55 -2.43
CA LYS A 62 -2.32 -4.94 -1.26
C LYS A 62 -3.12 -3.71 -0.79
N ARG A 63 -3.43 -3.63 0.50
CA ARG A 63 -4.40 -2.66 1.07
C ARG A 63 -4.07 -1.18 0.85
N ASN A 64 -2.85 -0.84 0.49
CA ASN A 64 -2.44 0.54 0.23
C ASN A 64 -2.55 0.94 -1.25
N ILE A 65 -3.11 0.07 -2.09
CA ILE A 65 -3.31 0.30 -3.52
C ILE A 65 -4.81 0.50 -3.77
N ALA A 66 -5.14 1.56 -4.51
CA ALA A 66 -6.51 1.81 -4.92
C ALA A 66 -6.87 0.95 -6.13
N ALA A 67 -8.03 0.29 -6.06
CA ALA A 67 -8.57 -0.49 -7.17
C ALA A 67 -10.09 -0.30 -7.30
N ILE A 68 -10.56 -0.34 -8.54
CA ILE A 68 -11.97 -0.24 -8.92
C ILE A 68 -12.39 -1.59 -9.52
N GLU A 69 -13.52 -2.11 -9.05
CA GLU A 69 -14.11 -3.34 -9.58
C GLU A 69 -15.07 -2.97 -10.72
N HIS A 70 -14.89 -3.62 -11.87
CA HIS A 70 -15.72 -3.41 -13.06
C HIS A 70 -16.69 -4.57 -13.20
N GLU A 71 -17.96 -4.26 -13.46
CA GLU A 71 -19.00 -5.28 -13.58
C GLU A 71 -18.82 -6.08 -14.88
N ILE A 72 -18.49 -7.35 -14.73
CA ILE A 72 -18.42 -8.30 -15.83
C ILE A 72 -19.43 -9.41 -15.59
N ASN A 73 -20.61 -9.24 -16.17
CA ASN A 73 -21.62 -10.28 -16.18
C ASN A 73 -21.23 -11.38 -17.17
N SER A 74 -20.85 -12.54 -16.63
CA SER A 74 -20.57 -13.78 -17.36
C SER A 74 -21.29 -14.92 -16.66
N LYS A 75 -22.27 -15.53 -17.33
CA LYS A 75 -23.07 -16.63 -16.77
C LYS A 75 -22.29 -17.96 -16.73
N GLU A 76 -21.30 -18.10 -17.60
CA GLU A 76 -20.60 -19.37 -17.83
C GLU A 76 -19.22 -19.42 -17.18
N ILE A 77 -18.49 -18.30 -17.19
CA ILE A 77 -17.14 -18.19 -16.64
C ILE A 77 -17.18 -17.28 -15.41
N GLU A 78 -16.69 -17.77 -14.27
CA GLU A 78 -16.49 -16.94 -13.09
C GLU A 78 -15.27 -16.05 -13.30
N ALA A 79 -15.43 -14.74 -13.13
CA ALA A 79 -14.34 -13.79 -13.34
C ALA A 79 -14.49 -12.54 -12.47
N VAL A 80 -13.37 -11.86 -12.23
CA VAL A 80 -13.28 -10.56 -11.55
C VAL A 80 -12.38 -9.66 -12.39
N LEU A 81 -12.91 -8.53 -12.86
CA LEU A 81 -12.12 -7.50 -13.52
C LEU A 81 -11.87 -6.34 -12.55
N LEU A 82 -10.59 -6.04 -12.37
CA LEU A 82 -10.16 -4.92 -11.56
C LEU A 82 -9.34 -3.94 -12.39
N GLU A 83 -9.56 -2.66 -12.15
CA GLU A 83 -8.69 -1.58 -12.56
C GLU A 83 -7.86 -1.14 -11.36
N ILE A 84 -6.54 -1.22 -11.50
CA ILE A 84 -5.56 -0.88 -10.47
C ILE A 84 -5.00 0.50 -10.79
N LEU A 85 -5.20 1.44 -9.87
CA LEU A 85 -4.87 2.84 -10.12
C LEU A 85 -3.37 3.09 -9.88
N THR A 86 -2.72 3.57 -10.92
CA THR A 86 -1.38 4.18 -10.88
C THR A 86 -1.50 5.54 -10.20
N GLY A 87 -0.53 5.89 -9.37
CA GLY A 87 -0.65 7.03 -8.45
C GLY A 87 -0.76 8.41 -9.09
N ARG A 88 -0.80 8.55 -10.42
CA ARG A 88 -0.97 9.80 -11.19
C ARG A 88 -2.00 9.57 -12.29
N LYS A 89 -2.74 10.61 -12.66
CA LYS A 89 -3.81 10.48 -13.67
C LYS A 89 -3.29 10.38 -15.10
N GLU A 90 -2.10 10.93 -15.34
CA GLU A 90 -1.40 10.84 -16.62
C GLU A 90 -0.74 9.45 -16.83
N GLU A 91 -0.55 8.69 -15.76
CA GLU A 91 -0.03 7.32 -15.83
C GLU A 91 -1.20 6.36 -16.07
N PRO A 92 -1.12 5.45 -17.05
CA PRO A 92 -2.22 4.55 -17.38
C PRO A 92 -2.51 3.57 -16.24
N SER A 93 -3.79 3.42 -15.87
CA SER A 93 -4.25 2.38 -14.94
C SER A 93 -3.90 0.98 -15.47
N ALA A 94 -3.67 0.02 -14.59
CA ALA A 94 -3.46 -1.38 -14.98
C ALA A 94 -4.72 -2.21 -14.77
N PHE A 95 -5.22 -2.86 -15.81
CA PHE A 95 -6.37 -3.75 -15.73
C PHE A 95 -5.93 -5.21 -15.51
N LEU A 96 -6.66 -5.92 -14.65
CA LEU A 96 -6.45 -7.33 -14.36
C LEU A 96 -7.78 -8.07 -14.41
N LEU A 97 -7.91 -8.99 -15.37
CA LEU A 97 -8.99 -9.96 -15.43
C LEU A 97 -8.50 -11.28 -14.81
N ASN A 98 -9.05 -11.65 -13.66
CA ASN A 98 -8.86 -12.96 -13.06
C ASN A 98 -10.07 -13.85 -13.37
N LEU A 99 -9.87 -15.07 -13.89
CA LEU A 99 -10.97 -15.97 -14.22
C LEU A 99 -10.71 -17.43 -13.83
N TYR A 100 -11.80 -18.18 -13.72
CA TYR A 100 -11.80 -19.63 -13.60
C TYR A 100 -12.85 -20.22 -14.51
N SER A 101 -12.42 -21.13 -15.38
CA SER A 101 -13.30 -21.88 -16.27
C SER A 101 -13.27 -23.36 -15.89
N THR A 102 -14.44 -23.93 -15.57
CA THR A 102 -14.52 -25.33 -15.13
C THR A 102 -14.20 -26.30 -16.28
N PRO A 103 -13.52 -27.43 -16.02
CA PRO A 103 -13.30 -28.47 -17.03
C PRO A 103 -14.58 -29.17 -17.49
N LYS A 104 -15.69 -29.07 -16.71
CA LYS A 104 -16.98 -29.68 -17.07
C LYS A 104 -17.63 -29.02 -18.29
N GLN A 105 -17.34 -27.74 -18.51
CA GLN A 105 -17.96 -26.95 -19.58
C GLN A 105 -17.05 -26.91 -20.81
N LYS A 106 -17.29 -27.82 -21.76
CA LYS A 106 -16.44 -28.01 -22.95
C LYS A 106 -16.73 -27.08 -24.13
N LYS A 107 -17.87 -26.37 -24.13
CA LYS A 107 -18.33 -25.51 -25.24
C LYS A 107 -18.39 -24.01 -24.89
N VAL A 108 -17.78 -23.63 -23.77
CA VAL A 108 -17.76 -22.23 -23.31
C VAL A 108 -16.86 -21.38 -24.19
N THR A 109 -17.28 -20.15 -24.47
CA THR A 109 -16.53 -19.19 -25.27
C THR A 109 -16.02 -18.03 -24.41
N PHE A 110 -14.76 -17.64 -24.64
CA PHE A 110 -14.11 -16.54 -23.89
C PHE A 110 -14.26 -15.20 -24.61
N ARG A 111 -14.62 -15.20 -25.90
CA ARG A 111 -14.74 -14.02 -26.75
C ARG A 111 -15.51 -12.86 -26.14
N ALA A 112 -16.72 -13.11 -25.62
CA ALA A 112 -17.57 -12.06 -25.06
C ALA A 112 -16.96 -11.46 -23.80
N LEU A 113 -16.38 -12.31 -22.94
CA LEU A 113 -15.69 -11.90 -21.71
C LEU A 113 -14.46 -11.05 -22.03
N PHE A 114 -13.62 -11.51 -22.96
CA PHE A 114 -12.43 -10.78 -23.38
C PHE A 114 -12.77 -9.44 -24.04
N ARG A 115 -13.78 -9.39 -24.91
CA ARG A 115 -14.25 -8.12 -25.49
C ARG A 115 -14.71 -7.12 -24.44
N LYS A 116 -15.43 -7.56 -23.40
CA LYS A 116 -15.83 -6.69 -22.28
C LYS A 116 -14.61 -6.16 -21.54
N ALA A 117 -13.64 -7.02 -21.22
CA ALA A 117 -12.42 -6.60 -20.53
C ALA A 117 -11.55 -5.65 -21.37
N ILE A 118 -11.41 -5.92 -22.67
CA ILE A 118 -10.69 -5.05 -23.61
C ILE A 118 -11.40 -3.70 -23.73
N ARG A 119 -12.74 -3.68 -23.81
CA ARG A 119 -13.52 -2.43 -23.87
C ARG A 119 -13.35 -1.60 -22.60
N ALA A 120 -13.37 -2.25 -21.43
CA ALA A 120 -13.16 -1.57 -20.15
C ALA A 120 -11.73 -1.01 -20.03
N ALA A 121 -10.73 -1.76 -20.49
CA ALA A 121 -9.34 -1.31 -20.46
C ALA A 121 -9.05 -0.20 -21.50
N GLY A 122 -9.67 -0.24 -22.67
CA GLY A 122 -9.39 0.69 -23.76
C GLY A 122 -7.95 0.55 -24.26
N THR A 123 -7.17 1.64 -24.15
CA THR A 123 -5.74 1.68 -24.47
C THR A 123 -4.85 1.28 -23.29
N ASN A 124 -5.43 1.17 -22.08
CA ASN A 124 -4.67 0.83 -20.88
C ASN A 124 -4.14 -0.61 -20.92
N PRO A 125 -3.02 -0.90 -20.21
CA PRO A 125 -2.48 -2.24 -20.08
C PRO A 125 -3.49 -3.18 -19.42
N LEU A 126 -3.79 -4.30 -20.08
CA LEU A 126 -4.68 -5.35 -19.60
C LEU A 126 -3.90 -6.66 -19.47
N LEU A 127 -3.95 -7.26 -18.29
CA LEU A 127 -3.48 -8.61 -18.03
C LEU A 127 -4.68 -9.54 -17.77
N ILE A 128 -4.71 -10.68 -18.45
CA ILE A 128 -5.73 -11.72 -18.27
C ILE A 128 -5.03 -12.95 -17.71
N VAL A 129 -5.48 -13.38 -16.54
CA VAL A 129 -4.90 -14.46 -15.75
C VAL A 129 -5.97 -15.41 -15.29
N GLY A 130 -5.63 -16.68 -15.12
CA GLY A 130 -6.58 -17.64 -14.57
C GLY A 130 -6.30 -19.07 -14.98
N ASP A 131 -7.20 -19.94 -14.51
CA ASP A 131 -7.25 -21.33 -14.93
C ASP A 131 -8.37 -21.50 -15.96
N PHE A 132 -7.94 -21.79 -17.19
CA PHE A 132 -8.81 -21.88 -18.36
C PHE A 132 -9.36 -23.29 -18.57
N ASN A 133 -8.70 -24.32 -18.01
CA ASN A 133 -9.01 -25.72 -18.29
C ASN A 133 -9.30 -25.97 -19.77
N ALA A 134 -8.39 -25.53 -20.65
CA ALA A 134 -8.52 -25.61 -22.10
C ALA A 134 -7.20 -26.14 -22.69
N ALA A 135 -7.25 -27.24 -23.44
CA ALA A 135 -6.05 -27.89 -23.96
C ALA A 135 -5.68 -27.36 -25.35
N HIS A 136 -4.42 -26.95 -25.56
CA HIS A 136 -3.88 -26.56 -26.87
C HIS A 136 -2.35 -26.74 -26.95
N PRO A 137 -1.78 -27.07 -28.14
CA PRO A 137 -0.33 -27.20 -28.35
C PRO A 137 0.49 -25.97 -28.00
N GLU A 138 0.00 -24.77 -28.28
CA GLU A 138 0.72 -23.49 -28.02
C GLU A 138 1.14 -23.30 -26.56
N TRP A 139 0.41 -23.90 -25.61
CA TRP A 139 0.76 -23.88 -24.20
C TRP A 139 1.08 -25.27 -23.64
N GLY A 140 1.52 -26.19 -24.50
CA GLY A 140 2.20 -27.42 -24.09
C GLY A 140 1.34 -28.69 -24.00
N TYR A 141 0.12 -28.70 -24.56
CA TYR A 141 -0.67 -29.94 -24.65
C TYR A 141 -0.37 -30.72 -25.93
N ALA A 142 -0.36 -32.05 -25.86
CA ALA A 142 -0.14 -32.89 -27.05
C ALA A 142 -1.28 -32.81 -28.09
N LYS A 143 -2.51 -32.52 -27.64
CA LYS A 143 -3.70 -32.38 -28.48
C LYS A 143 -4.51 -31.18 -28.00
N GLN A 144 -5.14 -30.48 -28.94
CA GLN A 144 -6.13 -29.46 -28.59
C GLN A 144 -7.51 -30.07 -28.37
N ASP A 145 -8.28 -29.48 -27.45
CA ASP A 145 -9.71 -29.70 -27.34
C ASP A 145 -10.49 -28.55 -28.03
N PRO A 146 -11.81 -28.67 -28.26
CA PRO A 146 -12.60 -27.62 -28.91
C PRO A 146 -12.53 -26.27 -28.16
N LYS A 147 -12.46 -26.31 -26.82
CA LYS A 147 -12.40 -25.13 -25.96
C LYS A 147 -11.07 -24.39 -26.12
N GLY A 148 -9.96 -25.12 -26.17
CA GLY A 148 -8.62 -24.59 -26.38
C GLY A 148 -8.40 -24.09 -27.81
N ARG A 149 -8.95 -24.77 -28.81
CA ARG A 149 -9.00 -24.26 -30.18
C ARG A 149 -9.67 -22.89 -30.24
N GLN A 150 -10.90 -22.81 -29.72
CA GLN A 150 -11.68 -21.57 -29.73
C GLN A 150 -10.99 -20.46 -28.94
N LEU A 151 -10.43 -20.78 -27.77
CA LEU A 151 -9.68 -19.82 -26.94
C LEU A 151 -8.47 -19.26 -27.70
N TRP A 152 -7.74 -20.10 -28.42
CA TRP A 152 -6.59 -19.66 -29.22
C TRP A 152 -7.01 -18.74 -30.37
N GLU A 153 -8.03 -19.14 -31.13
CA GLU A 153 -8.60 -18.33 -32.22
C GLU A 153 -9.12 -16.97 -31.70
N ASP A 154 -9.91 -16.98 -30.63
CA ASP A 154 -10.43 -15.76 -30.00
C ASP A 154 -9.30 -14.85 -29.49
N ALA A 155 -8.26 -15.42 -28.86
CA ALA A 155 -7.12 -14.66 -28.36
C ALA A 155 -6.33 -14.00 -29.50
N HIS A 156 -6.10 -14.73 -30.59
CA HIS A 156 -5.40 -14.24 -31.76
C HIS A 156 -6.19 -13.10 -32.45
N GLU A 157 -7.48 -13.32 -32.72
CA GLU A 157 -8.34 -12.31 -33.35
C GLU A 157 -8.50 -11.03 -32.50
N LEU A 158 -8.47 -11.16 -31.18
CA LEU A 158 -8.55 -10.03 -30.26
C LEU A 158 -7.19 -9.34 -30.02
N GLY A 159 -6.11 -9.83 -30.64
CA GLY A 159 -4.76 -9.27 -30.51
C GLY A 159 -4.18 -9.43 -29.11
N LEU A 160 -4.45 -10.56 -28.44
CA LEU A 160 -3.86 -10.88 -27.14
C LEU A 160 -2.51 -11.57 -27.33
N THR A 161 -1.53 -11.22 -26.50
CA THR A 161 -0.22 -11.86 -26.46
C THR A 161 -0.20 -12.93 -25.37
N LEU A 162 0.16 -14.17 -25.71
CA LEU A 162 0.36 -15.27 -24.75
C LEU A 162 1.75 -15.19 -24.11
N HIS A 163 1.82 -15.30 -22.79
CA HIS A 163 3.08 -15.28 -22.02
C HIS A 163 3.42 -16.58 -21.32
N THR A 164 2.46 -17.50 -21.22
CA THR A 164 2.69 -18.81 -20.59
C THR A 164 3.68 -19.61 -21.40
N ASP A 165 4.79 -19.99 -20.78
CA ASP A 165 5.83 -20.80 -21.42
C ASP A 165 5.44 -22.30 -21.39
N PRO A 166 5.29 -22.97 -22.55
CA PRO A 166 4.98 -24.39 -22.62
C PRO A 166 6.08 -25.29 -22.03
N SER A 167 7.32 -24.82 -21.93
CA SER A 167 8.43 -25.56 -21.30
C SER A 167 8.34 -25.63 -19.78
N SER A 168 7.48 -24.79 -19.18
CA SER A 168 7.33 -24.67 -17.72
C SER A 168 5.89 -24.97 -17.27
N PRO A 169 5.49 -26.26 -17.17
CA PRO A 169 4.12 -26.65 -16.87
C PRO A 169 3.54 -26.01 -15.60
N SER A 170 2.31 -25.50 -15.68
CA SER A 170 1.66 -24.83 -14.54
C SER A 170 1.00 -25.78 -13.55
N ARG A 171 0.70 -27.02 -13.96
CA ARG A 171 0.04 -28.04 -13.14
C ARG A 171 0.81 -29.36 -13.19
N VAL A 172 1.09 -29.89 -12.01
CA VAL A 172 1.75 -31.20 -11.81
C VAL A 172 0.76 -32.32 -12.14
N GLY A 173 1.19 -33.21 -13.02
CA GLY A 173 0.50 -34.42 -13.39
C GLY A 173 0.43 -35.45 -12.26
N ASN A 174 -0.41 -36.47 -12.43
CA ASN A 174 -0.51 -37.56 -11.47
C ASN A 174 0.12 -38.84 -12.06
N SER A 175 -0.34 -40.03 -11.67
CA SER A 175 0.16 -41.31 -12.24
C SER A 175 -0.57 -41.71 -13.52
N VAL A 176 -1.42 -40.85 -14.06
CA VAL A 176 -2.27 -41.13 -15.23
C VAL A 176 -2.22 -39.97 -16.21
N CYS A 177 -2.07 -38.74 -15.70
CA CYS A 177 -1.97 -37.52 -16.48
C CYS A 177 -0.54 -36.97 -16.42
N ALA A 178 -0.02 -36.54 -17.56
CA ALA A 178 1.21 -35.76 -17.64
C ALA A 178 1.06 -34.38 -16.97
N ASP A 179 2.19 -33.69 -16.81
CA ASP A 179 2.21 -32.27 -16.44
C ASP A 179 1.53 -31.46 -17.56
N THR A 180 0.79 -30.41 -17.19
CA THR A 180 -0.03 -29.63 -18.15
C THR A 180 -0.04 -28.15 -17.78
N SER A 181 -0.46 -27.28 -18.70
CA SER A 181 -0.55 -25.83 -18.45
C SER A 181 -1.97 -25.27 -18.63
N PRO A 182 -2.94 -25.61 -17.76
CA PRO A 182 -4.28 -25.04 -17.84
C PRO A 182 -4.32 -23.57 -17.37
N ASP A 183 -3.30 -23.11 -16.64
CA ASP A 183 -3.19 -21.75 -16.13
C ASP A 183 -2.49 -20.85 -17.16
N LEU A 184 -3.21 -19.90 -17.74
CA LEU A 184 -2.72 -19.07 -18.84
C LEU A 184 -2.59 -17.60 -18.43
N THR A 185 -1.58 -16.93 -18.99
CA THR A 185 -1.39 -15.49 -18.89
C THR A 185 -1.41 -14.88 -20.29
N PHE A 186 -2.39 -14.03 -20.54
CA PHE A 186 -2.46 -13.20 -21.75
C PHE A 186 -2.30 -11.73 -21.38
N SER A 187 -1.80 -10.92 -22.31
CA SER A 187 -1.76 -9.47 -22.16
C SER A 187 -2.27 -8.73 -23.41
N LYS A 188 -2.69 -7.48 -23.20
CA LYS A 188 -2.96 -6.50 -24.26
C LYS A 188 -2.43 -5.14 -23.82
N ASN A 189 -1.71 -4.44 -24.71
CA ASN A 189 -1.11 -3.13 -24.45
C ASN A 189 -0.16 -3.10 -23.23
N VAL A 190 0.45 -4.25 -22.86
CA VAL A 190 1.41 -4.33 -21.76
C VAL A 190 2.82 -4.40 -22.34
N THR A 191 3.68 -3.44 -21.97
CA THR A 191 5.12 -3.46 -22.29
C THR A 191 5.92 -3.98 -21.10
N ASP A 192 7.09 -4.59 -21.34
CA ASP A 192 8.03 -5.02 -20.30
C ASP A 192 7.45 -5.99 -19.26
N LEU A 193 6.63 -6.95 -19.71
CA LEU A 193 6.13 -8.03 -18.86
C LEU A 193 7.15 -9.18 -18.81
N THR A 194 7.52 -9.60 -17.61
CA THR A 194 8.27 -10.84 -17.38
C THR A 194 7.38 -11.86 -16.70
N TRP A 195 7.21 -13.02 -17.34
CA TRP A 195 6.46 -14.14 -16.79
C TRP A 195 7.43 -15.20 -16.24
N LYS A 196 7.09 -15.81 -15.10
CA LYS A 196 7.85 -16.92 -14.53
C LYS A 196 6.95 -17.90 -13.78
N ASN A 197 7.26 -19.18 -13.86
CA ASN A 197 6.76 -20.17 -12.93
C ASN A 197 7.61 -20.13 -11.64
N SER A 198 6.99 -19.95 -10.47
CA SER A 198 7.72 -19.90 -9.20
C SER A 198 8.15 -21.27 -8.68
N GLU A 199 7.66 -22.35 -9.28
CA GLU A 199 7.75 -23.73 -8.79
C GLU A 199 7.18 -23.96 -7.38
N GLN A 200 6.50 -22.96 -6.80
CA GLN A 200 5.87 -23.04 -5.50
C GLN A 200 4.39 -23.38 -5.66
N ASN A 201 3.91 -24.42 -4.99
CA ASN A 201 2.53 -24.92 -5.13
C ASN A 201 1.69 -24.88 -3.84
N PHE A 202 2.32 -24.69 -2.68
CA PHE A 202 1.70 -24.77 -1.34
C PHE A 202 0.70 -25.94 -1.16
N GLY A 203 1.00 -27.11 -1.74
CA GLY A 203 0.14 -28.29 -1.64
C GLY A 203 -1.06 -28.30 -2.59
N SER A 204 -1.19 -27.31 -3.47
CA SER A 204 -1.96 -27.45 -4.71
C SER A 204 -1.17 -28.33 -5.70
N ASP A 205 -1.84 -28.90 -6.68
CA ASP A 205 -1.20 -29.45 -7.87
C ASP A 205 -0.90 -28.38 -8.92
N HIS A 206 -1.35 -27.15 -8.73
CA HIS A 206 -0.97 -26.00 -9.54
C HIS A 206 0.14 -25.18 -8.87
N PHE A 207 1.08 -24.71 -9.68
CA PHE A 207 2.13 -23.78 -9.28
C PHE A 207 1.64 -22.34 -9.27
N ILE A 208 2.26 -21.51 -8.45
CA ILE A 208 2.10 -20.07 -8.49
C ILE A 208 2.89 -19.54 -9.68
N LEU A 209 2.21 -18.82 -10.56
CA LEU A 209 2.84 -18.16 -11.69
C LEU A 209 2.93 -16.66 -11.38
N ALA A 210 4.07 -16.05 -11.68
CA ALA A 210 4.34 -14.65 -11.38
C ALA A 210 4.54 -13.85 -12.66
N SER A 211 3.80 -12.74 -12.74
CA SER A 211 3.89 -11.73 -13.78
C SER A 211 4.45 -10.43 -13.19
N ILE A 212 5.60 -9.97 -13.70
CA ILE A 212 6.30 -8.77 -13.24
C ILE A 212 6.21 -7.72 -14.33
N ILE A 213 5.56 -6.59 -14.03
CA ILE A 213 5.44 -5.44 -14.94
C ILE A 213 6.35 -4.34 -14.40
N LYS A 214 7.37 -3.94 -15.17
CA LYS A 214 8.37 -2.95 -14.71
C LYS A 214 7.77 -1.55 -14.52
N LYS A 215 6.90 -1.12 -15.45
CA LYS A 215 6.16 0.14 -15.36
C LYS A 215 4.85 -0.10 -14.62
N GLY A 216 4.83 0.11 -13.32
CA GLY A 216 3.67 -0.19 -12.48
C GLY A 216 3.52 0.72 -11.27
N VAL A 217 2.59 0.35 -10.38
CA VAL A 217 2.25 1.11 -9.17
C VAL A 217 3.48 1.32 -8.28
N LYS A 218 3.92 2.58 -8.15
CA LYS A 218 4.96 2.95 -7.19
C LYS A 218 4.40 2.83 -5.78
N THR A 219 4.86 1.83 -5.03
CA THR A 219 4.55 1.75 -3.59
C THR A 219 5.48 2.67 -2.79
N ARG A 220 4.95 3.38 -1.79
CA ARG A 220 5.80 4.11 -0.84
C ARG A 220 6.72 3.10 -0.14
N ARG A 221 8.03 3.25 -0.32
CA ARG A 221 9.01 2.53 0.49
C ARG A 221 8.79 2.89 1.96
N ALA A 222 8.91 1.91 2.84
CA ALA A 222 8.92 2.18 4.28
C ALA A 222 10.07 3.15 4.55
N ARG A 223 9.76 4.29 5.19
CA ARG A 223 10.82 5.22 5.63
C ARG A 223 11.59 4.52 6.74
N LYS A 224 12.91 4.48 6.64
CA LYS A 224 13.77 4.03 7.74
C LYS A 224 13.47 4.91 8.97
N PRO A 225 13.32 4.33 10.17
CA PRO A 225 13.13 5.12 11.38
C PRO A 225 14.33 6.05 11.58
N ARG A 226 14.03 7.28 12.02
CA ARG A 226 15.04 8.31 12.30
C ARG A 226 14.91 8.72 13.76
N ILE A 227 16.03 8.90 14.43
CA ILE A 227 16.09 9.43 15.78
C ILE A 227 16.99 10.67 15.78
N THR A 228 16.53 11.71 16.47
CA THR A 228 17.28 12.96 16.65
C THR A 228 17.85 12.96 18.05
N GLU A 229 19.16 13.14 18.17
CA GLU A 229 19.87 13.29 19.44
C GLU A 229 19.79 14.76 19.87
N TRP A 230 18.85 15.07 20.76
CA TRP A 230 18.56 16.46 21.13
C TRP A 230 19.66 17.14 21.94
N ASP A 231 20.47 16.38 22.68
CA ASP A 231 21.64 16.92 23.38
C ASP A 231 22.70 17.41 22.39
N LEU A 232 22.99 16.60 21.36
CA LEU A 232 23.89 16.99 20.28
C LEU A 232 23.35 18.20 19.50
N PHE A 233 22.03 18.28 19.30
CA PHE A 233 21.40 19.45 18.71
C PHE A 233 21.65 20.72 19.54
N ARG A 234 21.46 20.66 20.86
CA ARG A 234 21.74 21.80 21.76
C ARG A 234 23.20 22.21 21.75
N GLU A 235 24.11 21.25 21.89
CA GLU A 235 25.56 21.51 21.87
C GLU A 235 25.99 22.23 20.57
N LYS A 236 25.44 21.80 19.43
CA LYS A 236 25.72 22.44 18.13
C LYS A 236 25.18 23.86 18.04
N ARG A 237 24.03 24.13 18.65
CA ARG A 237 23.45 25.47 18.67
C ARG A 237 24.25 26.41 19.56
N GLU A 238 24.61 25.97 20.76
CA GLU A 238 25.45 26.74 21.69
C GLU A 238 26.79 27.11 21.03
N LYS A 239 27.43 26.15 20.35
CA LYS A 239 28.68 26.39 19.60
C LYS A 239 28.52 27.33 18.41
N ALA A 240 27.34 27.39 17.79
CA ALA A 240 27.08 28.28 16.67
C ALA A 240 26.92 29.74 17.10
N ALA A 241 26.86 30.02 18.42
CA ALA A 241 26.71 31.36 19.01
C ALA A 241 25.62 32.17 18.30
N THR A 242 24.37 31.71 18.41
CA THR A 242 23.25 32.36 17.72
C THR A 242 22.99 33.75 18.28
N GLY A 243 23.58 34.75 17.63
CA GLY A 243 23.25 36.15 17.85
C GLY A 243 21.84 36.50 17.36
N LYS A 244 21.53 37.80 17.40
CA LYS A 244 20.22 38.35 17.04
C LYS A 244 19.70 37.86 15.67
N ILE A 245 18.44 37.45 15.62
CA ILE A 245 17.79 37.00 14.38
C ILE A 245 17.52 38.23 13.49
N THR A 246 18.32 38.40 12.45
CA THR A 246 18.12 39.45 11.43
C THR A 246 17.29 38.95 10.24
N ASN A 247 17.35 37.65 9.97
CA ASN A 247 16.59 36.99 8.90
C ASN A 247 16.09 35.63 9.39
N ILE A 248 14.77 35.51 9.56
CA ILE A 248 14.13 34.30 10.08
C ILE A 248 14.32 33.10 9.16
N GLU A 249 14.38 33.30 7.84
CA GLU A 249 14.50 32.22 6.85
C GLU A 249 15.88 31.56 6.94
N LYS A 250 16.94 32.36 7.08
CA LYS A 250 18.29 31.84 7.32
C LYS A 250 18.37 31.12 8.67
N TRP A 251 17.68 31.63 9.68
CA TRP A 251 17.66 31.03 11.00
C TRP A 251 16.91 29.68 11.02
N THR A 252 15.77 29.57 10.34
CA THR A 252 15.04 28.29 10.19
C THR A 252 15.83 27.27 9.38
N GLU A 253 16.51 27.68 8.31
CA GLU A 253 17.42 26.78 7.58
C GLU A 253 18.58 26.27 8.46
N ALA A 254 19.16 27.14 9.30
CA ALA A 254 20.19 26.73 10.25
C ALA A 254 19.66 25.71 11.27
N LEU A 255 18.44 25.92 11.81
CA LEU A 255 17.79 24.95 12.68
C LEU A 255 17.59 23.60 11.99
N LYS A 256 17.04 23.59 10.77
CA LYS A 256 16.83 22.37 10.00
C LYS A 256 18.13 21.63 9.73
N ARG A 257 19.20 22.36 9.40
CA ARG A 257 20.54 21.80 9.22
C ARG A 257 21.04 21.14 10.50
N HIS A 258 21.00 21.83 11.64
CA HIS A 258 21.47 21.27 12.91
C HIS A 258 20.65 20.04 13.34
N VAL A 259 19.33 20.06 13.15
CA VAL A 259 18.47 18.89 13.37
C VAL A 259 18.87 17.74 12.44
N GLY A 260 19.11 18.04 11.16
CA GLY A 260 19.55 17.06 10.17
C GLY A 260 20.86 16.38 10.56
N GLU A 261 21.83 17.17 11.01
CA GLU A 261 23.13 16.70 11.49
C GLU A 261 23.04 15.91 12.81
N ALA A 262 22.09 16.24 13.69
CA ALA A 262 21.83 15.51 14.93
C ALA A 262 20.89 14.30 14.73
N THR A 263 20.36 14.10 13.52
CA THR A 263 19.42 13.01 13.22
C THR A 263 20.11 11.85 12.53
N LYS A 264 20.27 10.75 13.25
CA LYS A 264 20.73 9.49 12.67
C LYS A 264 19.57 8.66 12.15
N THR A 265 19.81 7.97 11.04
CA THR A 265 18.90 6.94 10.54
C THR A 265 19.25 5.65 11.26
N LEU A 266 18.29 5.06 11.96
CA LEU A 266 18.51 3.78 12.62
C LEU A 266 18.53 2.68 11.55
N GLU A 267 19.65 1.98 11.47
CA GLU A 267 19.74 0.73 10.74
C GLU A 267 19.30 -0.38 11.70
N GLY A 268 18.23 -1.11 11.35
CA GLY A 268 17.85 -2.31 12.10
C GLY A 268 16.67 -2.24 13.07
N GLU A 269 15.88 -1.16 13.14
CA GLU A 269 14.61 -1.17 13.89
C GLU A 269 13.39 -1.45 13.00
N ASN A 270 13.43 -2.60 12.36
CA ASN A 270 12.55 -3.70 12.68
C ASN A 270 13.50 -4.90 12.63
N ALA A 271 13.57 -5.73 13.68
CA ALA A 271 14.05 -7.09 13.43
C ALA A 271 13.28 -7.56 12.19
N PRO A 272 13.94 -8.06 11.13
CA PRO A 272 13.18 -8.78 10.11
C PRO A 272 12.27 -9.73 10.87
N GLU A 273 11.00 -9.88 10.48
CA GLU A 273 10.20 -11.00 10.97
C GLU A 273 11.07 -12.24 10.70
N VAL A 274 11.88 -12.65 11.68
CA VAL A 274 12.89 -13.68 11.50
C VAL A 274 12.02 -14.89 11.24
N ALA A 275 12.01 -15.31 10.00
CA ALA A 275 11.15 -16.39 9.63
C ALA A 275 11.50 -17.58 10.50
N ASP A 276 10.46 -18.19 11.05
CA ASP A 276 10.61 -19.28 12.01
C ASP A 276 11.55 -20.34 11.43
N SER A 277 12.64 -20.61 12.15
CA SER A 277 13.73 -21.48 11.68
C SER A 277 13.23 -22.89 11.39
N LYS A 278 12.27 -23.38 12.17
CA LYS A 278 11.64 -24.68 11.95
C LYS A 278 10.80 -24.67 10.68
N LEU A 279 9.99 -23.64 10.43
CA LEU A 279 9.22 -23.53 9.20
C LEU A 279 10.14 -23.47 7.96
N LEU A 280 11.25 -22.73 8.04
CA LEU A 280 12.29 -22.68 7.01
C LEU A 280 12.84 -24.07 6.70
N HIS A 281 13.28 -24.82 7.71
CA HIS A 281 13.77 -26.19 7.53
C HIS A 281 12.70 -27.13 6.97
N MET A 282 11.44 -26.97 7.36
CA MET A 282 10.35 -27.77 6.79
C MET A 282 10.16 -27.46 5.30
N TRP A 283 10.29 -26.20 4.86
CA TRP A 283 10.25 -25.83 3.45
C TRP A 283 11.45 -26.37 2.65
N GLU A 284 12.66 -26.28 3.20
CA GLU A 284 13.87 -26.87 2.58
C GLU A 284 13.72 -28.39 2.37
N ALA A 285 13.23 -29.09 3.40
CA ALA A 285 12.95 -30.52 3.32
C ALA A 285 11.88 -30.83 2.26
N LYS A 286 10.83 -30.00 2.15
CA LYS A 286 9.81 -30.13 1.11
C LYS A 286 10.42 -29.96 -0.28
N HIS A 287 11.23 -28.94 -0.51
CA HIS A 287 11.90 -28.72 -1.79
C HIS A 287 12.83 -29.88 -2.16
N GLY A 288 13.55 -30.45 -1.18
CA GLY A 288 14.34 -31.68 -1.38
C GLY A 288 13.47 -32.85 -1.84
N MET A 289 12.31 -33.06 -1.21
CA MET A 289 11.36 -34.11 -1.59
C MET A 289 10.75 -33.87 -2.98
N GLU A 290 10.40 -32.64 -3.32
CA GLU A 290 9.85 -32.27 -4.64
C GLU A 290 10.87 -32.48 -5.76
N ARG A 291 12.14 -32.09 -5.55
CA ARG A 291 13.23 -32.38 -6.50
C ARG A 291 13.40 -33.88 -6.74
N ARG A 292 13.32 -34.69 -5.68
CA ARG A 292 13.36 -36.15 -5.80
C ARG A 292 12.13 -36.69 -6.54
N LEU A 293 10.95 -36.12 -6.28
CA LEU A 293 9.71 -36.52 -6.94
C LEU A 293 9.71 -36.18 -8.43
N LYS A 294 10.31 -35.05 -8.84
CA LYS A 294 10.53 -34.71 -10.25
C LYS A 294 11.33 -35.81 -10.98
N ARG A 295 12.32 -36.41 -10.33
CA ARG A 295 13.13 -37.53 -10.86
C ARG A 295 12.41 -38.89 -10.74
N GLN A 296 11.63 -39.09 -9.69
CA GLN A 296 10.94 -40.35 -9.38
C GLN A 296 9.41 -40.18 -9.44
N LYS A 297 8.88 -39.74 -10.60
CA LYS A 297 7.47 -39.35 -10.73
C LYS A 297 6.50 -40.45 -10.28
N TRP A 298 6.84 -41.72 -10.44
CA TRP A 298 6.00 -42.88 -10.14
C TRP A 298 6.08 -43.38 -8.68
N ASN A 299 6.94 -42.80 -7.84
CA ASN A 299 7.12 -43.25 -6.47
C ASN A 299 5.95 -42.82 -5.57
N ARG A 300 4.95 -43.70 -5.43
CA ARG A 300 3.74 -43.47 -4.63
C ARG A 300 4.04 -43.21 -3.14
N ASN A 301 5.08 -43.85 -2.59
CA ASN A 301 5.47 -43.68 -1.20
C ASN A 301 6.06 -42.28 -0.96
N LEU A 302 6.92 -41.82 -1.87
CA LEU A 302 7.47 -40.46 -1.82
C LEU A 302 6.34 -39.42 -1.96
N ARG A 303 5.41 -39.60 -2.91
CA ARG A 303 4.23 -38.70 -3.04
C ARG A 303 3.42 -38.61 -1.74
N ARG A 304 3.10 -39.75 -1.13
CA ARG A 304 2.38 -39.80 0.16
C ARG A 304 3.18 -39.16 1.29
N LYS A 305 4.51 -39.28 1.28
CA LYS A 305 5.39 -38.64 2.27
C LYS A 305 5.41 -37.12 2.07
N THR A 306 5.57 -36.64 0.84
CA THR A 306 5.51 -35.21 0.50
C THR A 306 4.16 -34.60 0.87
N ALA A 307 3.05 -35.30 0.60
CA ALA A 307 1.72 -34.84 0.99
C ALA A 307 1.52 -34.74 2.51
N ARG A 308 2.03 -35.74 3.27
CA ARG A 308 2.03 -35.69 4.74
C ARG A 308 2.85 -34.52 5.27
N HIS A 309 4.07 -34.35 4.78
CA HIS A 309 4.94 -33.24 5.14
C HIS A 309 4.32 -31.88 4.81
N ASN A 310 3.63 -31.75 3.67
CA ASN A 310 2.90 -30.53 3.33
C ASN A 310 1.77 -30.23 4.34
N LYS A 311 1.04 -31.25 4.79
CA LYS A 311 0.01 -31.10 5.83
C LYS A 311 0.62 -30.70 7.18
N GLU A 312 1.79 -31.22 7.53
CA GLU A 312 2.53 -30.80 8.72
C GLU A 312 2.96 -29.34 8.64
N ILE A 313 3.44 -28.87 7.48
CA ILE A 313 3.75 -27.46 7.23
C ILE A 313 2.50 -26.59 7.40
N GLU A 314 1.37 -26.98 6.80
CA GLU A 314 0.11 -26.24 6.92
C GLU A 314 -0.32 -26.11 8.38
N ASN A 315 -0.32 -27.21 9.15
CA ASN A 315 -0.68 -27.21 10.57
C ASN A 315 0.28 -26.36 11.40
N TYR A 316 1.58 -26.46 11.15
CA TYR A 316 2.59 -25.67 11.86
C TYR A 316 2.47 -24.18 11.56
N ALA A 317 2.25 -23.80 10.30
CA ALA A 317 2.02 -22.41 9.92
C ALA A 317 0.76 -21.82 10.56
N MET A 318 -0.31 -22.61 10.73
CA MET A 318 -1.49 -22.18 11.48
C MET A 318 -1.16 -21.92 12.95
N LYS A 319 -0.49 -22.87 13.62
CA LYS A 319 -0.07 -22.72 15.01
C LYS A 319 0.83 -21.49 15.21
N LEU A 320 1.76 -21.26 14.28
CA LEU A 320 2.64 -20.10 14.31
C LEU A 320 1.88 -18.78 14.14
N CYS A 321 0.90 -18.72 13.23
CA CYS A 321 0.03 -17.54 13.10
C CYS A 321 -0.76 -17.26 14.39
N GLU A 322 -1.27 -18.30 15.05
CA GLU A 322 -1.97 -18.18 16.35
C GLU A 322 -1.02 -17.68 17.44
N GLN A 323 0.17 -18.27 17.55
CA GLN A 323 1.21 -17.86 18.50
C GLN A 323 1.64 -16.41 18.27
N ASN A 324 1.91 -16.03 17.02
CA ASN A 324 2.26 -14.65 16.66
C ASN A 324 1.14 -13.67 17.06
N TRP A 325 -0.12 -14.08 16.94
CA TRP A 325 -1.25 -13.26 17.38
C TRP A 325 -1.33 -13.15 18.91
N CYS A 326 -1.17 -14.26 19.64
CA CYS A 326 -1.12 -14.24 21.11
C CYS A 326 0.03 -13.37 21.62
N SER A 327 1.26 -13.58 21.14
CA SER A 327 2.41 -12.73 21.50
C SER A 327 2.16 -11.26 21.19
N ARG A 328 1.49 -10.98 20.06
CA ARG A 328 1.09 -9.61 19.72
C ARG A 328 0.09 -9.03 20.73
N CYS A 329 -0.82 -9.84 21.27
CA CYS A 329 -1.73 -9.45 22.34
C CYS A 329 -1.00 -9.23 23.66
N ASP A 330 -0.10 -10.14 24.04
CA ASP A 330 0.68 -10.05 25.29
C ASP A 330 1.59 -8.81 25.30
N GLU A 331 2.21 -8.47 24.15
CA GLU A 331 2.95 -7.22 23.96
C GLU A 331 2.10 -5.98 24.25
N MET A 332 0.80 -6.03 23.95
CA MET A 332 -0.11 -4.90 24.17
C MET A 332 -0.49 -4.75 25.65
N GLU A 333 -0.44 -5.82 26.43
CA GLU A 333 -0.71 -5.84 27.87
C GLU A 333 0.46 -5.28 28.68
N GLY A 334 1.71 -5.62 28.32
CA GLY A 334 2.90 -5.34 29.14
C GLY A 334 3.61 -3.99 28.94
N GLY A 335 3.31 -3.22 27.88
CA GLY A 335 4.07 -1.99 27.59
C GLY A 335 3.50 -1.15 26.46
N MET A 336 2.55 -0.27 26.79
CA MET A 336 1.84 0.49 25.78
C MET A 336 2.65 1.66 25.20
N SER A 337 3.11 1.47 23.97
CA SER A 337 2.87 2.51 22.97
C SER A 337 1.36 2.55 22.71
N LEU A 338 0.60 3.29 23.54
CA LEU A 338 -0.86 3.46 23.45
C LEU A 338 -1.33 3.63 22.00
N ALA A 339 -0.56 4.40 21.20
CA ALA A 339 -0.87 4.69 19.81
C ALA A 339 -0.91 3.46 18.87
N LYS A 340 -0.02 2.48 19.06
CA LYS A 340 0.03 1.26 18.22
C LYS A 340 -1.16 0.35 18.56
N THR A 341 -1.41 0.13 19.85
CA THR A 341 -2.55 -0.65 20.36
C THR A 341 -3.88 -0.04 19.95
N TRP A 342 -4.08 1.26 20.17
CA TRP A 342 -5.29 1.97 19.72
C TRP A 342 -5.44 1.98 18.19
N GLY A 343 -4.33 2.01 17.46
CA GLY A 343 -4.33 1.89 16.00
C GLY A 343 -4.87 0.53 15.53
N LEU A 344 -4.45 -0.56 16.19
CA LEU A 344 -4.97 -1.90 15.91
C LEU A 344 -6.44 -2.04 16.32
N LEU A 345 -6.81 -1.60 17.52
CA LEU A 345 -8.20 -1.67 18.00
C LEU A 345 -9.16 -0.89 17.11
N ARG A 346 -8.82 0.34 16.73
CA ARG A 346 -9.64 1.12 15.77
C ARG A 346 -9.79 0.38 14.45
N HIS A 347 -8.75 -0.30 14.00
CA HIS A 347 -8.82 -1.07 12.76
C HIS A 347 -9.71 -2.32 12.87
N LEU A 348 -9.70 -2.99 14.02
CA LEU A 348 -10.59 -4.12 14.30
C LEU A 348 -12.06 -3.69 14.40
N LEU A 349 -12.32 -2.54 15.04
CA LEU A 349 -13.66 -1.96 15.17
C LEU A 349 -14.19 -1.43 13.83
N ASP A 350 -13.36 -0.68 13.11
CA ASP A 350 -13.72 -0.13 11.80
C ASP A 350 -12.51 -0.05 10.88
N SER A 351 -12.38 -1.08 10.05
CA SER A 351 -11.33 -1.15 9.04
C SER A 351 -11.41 -0.05 7.97
N THR A 352 -12.58 0.60 7.81
CA THR A 352 -12.87 1.57 6.76
C THR A 352 -12.43 3.00 7.11
N ASN A 353 -12.25 3.32 8.39
CA ASN A 353 -11.83 4.64 8.87
C ASN A 353 -10.31 4.77 9.10
N SER A 354 -9.51 3.86 8.53
CA SER A 354 -8.05 3.96 8.59
C SER A 354 -7.50 5.02 7.63
N LYS A 355 -6.34 5.61 7.98
CA LYS A 355 -5.61 6.56 7.11
C LYS A 355 -5.37 6.01 5.69
N THR A 356 -5.09 4.72 5.59
CA THR A 356 -4.89 4.02 4.32
C THR A 356 -6.16 4.03 3.46
N GLN A 357 -7.32 3.78 4.07
CA GLN A 357 -8.60 3.81 3.36
C GLN A 357 -8.97 5.23 2.92
N SER A 358 -8.68 6.25 3.73
CA SER A 358 -8.83 7.65 3.31
C SER A 358 -7.97 7.96 2.08
N GLY A 359 -6.73 7.46 2.02
CA GLY A 359 -5.87 7.59 0.85
C GLY A 359 -6.42 6.89 -0.41
N ILE A 360 -6.93 5.67 -0.28
CA ILE A 360 -7.60 4.95 -1.38
C ILE A 360 -8.81 5.73 -1.90
N ARG A 361 -9.64 6.23 -0.98
CA ARG A 361 -10.82 7.03 -1.28
C ARG A 361 -10.48 8.29 -2.08
N LEU A 362 -9.44 9.02 -1.68
CA LEU A 362 -8.94 10.19 -2.42
C LEU A 362 -8.41 9.81 -3.81
N SER A 363 -7.67 8.70 -3.93
CA SER A 363 -7.17 8.22 -5.23
C SER A 363 -8.32 7.90 -6.19
N LYS A 364 -9.42 7.31 -5.68
CA LYS A 364 -10.62 7.04 -6.47
C LYS A 364 -11.35 8.32 -6.86
N ALA A 365 -11.44 9.29 -5.95
CA ALA A 365 -12.07 10.58 -6.20
C ALA A 365 -11.36 11.36 -7.32
N ARG A 366 -10.02 11.39 -7.26
CA ARG A 366 -9.19 12.03 -8.29
C ARG A 366 -9.33 11.35 -9.65
N HIS A 367 -9.39 10.02 -9.66
CA HIS A 367 -9.63 9.27 -10.90
C HIS A 367 -11.03 9.57 -11.48
N ALA A 368 -12.06 9.56 -10.65
CA ALA A 368 -13.43 9.83 -11.09
C ALA A 368 -13.69 11.27 -11.57
N PHE A 369 -12.76 12.20 -11.34
CA PHE A 369 -12.86 13.56 -11.87
C PHE A 369 -12.66 13.56 -13.39
N GLU A 370 -13.36 14.41 -14.12
CA GLU A 370 -13.13 14.62 -15.56
C GLU A 370 -12.14 15.78 -15.72
N GLY A 371 -10.97 15.54 -16.33
CA GLY A 371 -9.92 16.55 -16.49
C GLY A 371 -8.51 16.09 -16.08
N THR A 372 -7.54 16.99 -16.06
CA THR A 372 -6.15 16.73 -15.64
C THR A 372 -5.97 16.79 -14.10
N ASP A 373 -4.83 16.33 -13.57
CA ASP A 373 -4.53 16.53 -12.14
C ASP A 373 -4.39 18.03 -11.79
N ALA A 374 -4.00 18.88 -12.74
CA ALA A 374 -3.93 20.33 -12.55
C ALA A 374 -5.33 20.94 -12.38
N GLU A 375 -6.26 20.63 -13.30
CA GLU A 375 -7.65 21.07 -13.22
C GLU A 375 -8.36 20.56 -11.96
N PHE A 376 -8.02 19.34 -11.52
CA PHE A 376 -8.51 18.79 -10.26
C PHE A 376 -8.06 19.64 -9.07
N MET A 377 -6.79 20.07 -9.06
CA MET A 377 -6.25 20.93 -8.02
C MET A 377 -6.86 22.34 -8.09
N ASP A 378 -7.01 22.93 -9.27
CA ASP A 378 -7.63 24.26 -9.44
C ASP A 378 -9.07 24.27 -8.94
N LYS A 379 -9.85 23.23 -9.26
CA LYS A 379 -11.22 23.09 -8.74
C LYS A 379 -11.25 23.01 -7.21
N LEU A 380 -10.29 22.34 -6.60
CA LEU A 380 -10.17 22.26 -5.14
C LEU A 380 -9.79 23.60 -4.51
N VAL A 381 -8.86 24.33 -5.13
CA VAL A 381 -8.47 25.68 -4.69
C VAL A 381 -9.67 26.61 -4.76
N ASN A 382 -10.37 26.67 -5.90
CA ASN A 382 -11.55 27.52 -6.08
C ASN A 382 -12.69 27.16 -5.12
N MET A 383 -12.88 25.87 -4.81
CA MET A 383 -13.95 25.40 -3.92
C MET A 383 -13.69 25.71 -2.44
N TYR A 384 -12.43 25.59 -1.99
CA TYR A 384 -12.11 25.62 -0.56
C TYR A 384 -11.36 26.85 -0.09
N ILE A 385 -10.63 27.50 -1.00
CA ILE A 385 -9.84 28.70 -0.72
C ILE A 385 -10.55 29.90 -1.36
N GLY A 386 -11.03 29.75 -2.60
CA GLY A 386 -11.71 30.80 -3.35
C GLY A 386 -10.76 31.92 -3.78
N ASP A 387 -11.34 32.99 -4.32
CA ASP A 387 -10.61 34.23 -4.58
C ASP A 387 -10.41 34.99 -3.26
N THR A 388 -9.18 35.41 -3.01
CA THR A 388 -8.86 36.22 -1.83
C THR A 388 -9.18 37.68 -2.14
N ASP A 389 -10.37 38.14 -1.77
CA ASP A 389 -10.60 39.57 -1.63
C ASP A 389 -9.86 40.05 -0.38
N SER A 390 -8.97 41.01 -0.55
CA SER A 390 -8.33 41.70 0.56
C SER A 390 -9.36 42.60 1.23
N THR A 391 -10.22 42.03 2.06
CA THR A 391 -11.07 42.83 2.96
C THR A 391 -10.14 43.62 3.88
N PRO A 392 -10.19 44.98 3.86
CA PRO A 392 -9.47 45.78 4.83
C PRO A 392 -9.88 45.31 6.23
N LEU A 393 -8.90 45.05 7.09
CA LEU A 393 -9.18 44.80 8.49
C LEU A 393 -9.75 46.09 9.08
N SER A 394 -10.81 45.96 9.88
CA SER A 394 -11.33 47.07 10.67
C SER A 394 -10.21 47.62 11.56
N GLU A 395 -10.18 48.93 11.77
CA GLU A 395 -9.35 49.50 12.81
C GLU A 395 -9.77 48.92 14.17
N TYR A 396 -8.79 48.58 15.01
CA TYR A 396 -9.04 48.06 16.35
C TYR A 396 -9.67 49.17 17.20
N ASP A 397 -10.88 48.92 17.71
CA ASP A 397 -11.65 49.84 18.54
C ASP A 397 -11.65 49.46 20.04
N GLY A 398 -10.90 48.43 20.41
CA GLY A 398 -10.80 47.97 21.78
C GLY A 398 -10.04 48.94 22.67
N ALA A 399 -10.35 48.91 23.97
CA ALA A 399 -9.62 49.70 24.95
C ALA A 399 -8.14 49.27 25.01
N PRO A 400 -7.19 50.19 25.25
CA PRO A 400 -5.80 49.85 25.53
C PRO A 400 -5.71 48.89 26.72
N ASN A 401 -4.78 47.94 26.67
CA ASN A 401 -4.57 46.99 27.76
C ASN A 401 -3.08 46.92 28.07
N GLU A 402 -2.65 47.68 29.07
CA GLU A 402 -1.25 47.79 29.47
C GLU A 402 -0.59 46.44 29.81
N GLU A 403 -1.36 45.47 30.33
CA GLU A 403 -0.85 44.12 30.63
C GLU A 403 -0.59 43.32 29.36
N LEU A 404 -1.50 43.36 28.38
CA LEU A 404 -1.34 42.65 27.09
C LEU A 404 -0.39 43.36 26.13
N ASP A 405 -0.25 44.68 26.26
CA ASP A 405 0.64 45.52 25.45
C ASP A 405 2.08 45.57 26.00
N ALA A 406 2.32 44.93 27.14
CA ALA A 406 3.64 44.83 27.75
C ALA A 406 4.65 44.11 26.82
N PRO A 407 5.96 44.41 26.92
CA PRO A 407 6.96 43.71 26.12
C PRO A 407 7.00 42.20 26.40
N ILE A 408 7.08 41.40 25.34
CA ILE A 408 7.22 39.96 25.39
C ILE A 408 8.51 39.61 26.13
N THR A 409 8.37 38.82 27.19
CA THR A 409 9.47 38.39 28.06
C THR A 409 9.97 37.00 27.69
N GLU A 410 11.22 36.72 28.01
CA GLU A 410 11.79 35.38 27.81
C GLU A 410 11.08 34.32 28.67
N ALA A 411 10.55 34.71 29.83
CA ALA A 411 9.81 33.83 30.73
C ALA A 411 8.51 33.32 30.09
N GLU A 412 7.77 34.21 29.40
CA GLU A 412 6.55 33.85 28.66
C GLU A 412 6.87 32.89 27.51
N VAL A 413 7.88 33.22 26.69
CA VAL A 413 8.29 32.37 25.57
C VAL A 413 8.72 30.98 26.07
N ARG A 414 9.46 30.89 27.18
CA ARG A 414 9.83 29.61 27.79
C ARG A 414 8.64 28.82 28.29
N ALA A 415 7.71 29.48 28.99
CA ALA A 415 6.50 28.84 29.50
C ALA A 415 5.67 28.23 28.36
N GLU A 416 5.45 28.99 27.29
CA GLU A 416 4.71 28.52 26.12
C GLU A 416 5.43 27.40 25.39
N ILE A 417 6.75 27.51 25.17
CA ILE A 417 7.56 26.43 24.58
C ILE A 417 7.37 25.12 25.36
N LEU A 418 7.41 25.15 26.70
CA LEU A 418 7.22 23.97 27.54
C LEU A 418 5.81 23.36 27.39
N GLY A 419 4.79 24.21 27.21
CA GLY A 419 3.41 23.83 26.95
C GLY A 419 3.14 23.21 25.57
N LEU A 420 4.04 23.41 24.60
CA LEU A 420 3.83 22.94 23.21
C LEU A 420 3.64 21.42 23.11
N LYS A 421 2.57 21.04 22.39
CA LYS A 421 2.29 19.64 22.01
C LYS A 421 3.26 19.17 20.93
N THR A 422 4.12 18.22 21.25
CA THR A 422 5.21 17.72 20.37
C THR A 422 4.77 16.88 19.16
N LYS A 423 3.48 16.57 19.03
CA LYS A 423 2.92 15.75 17.94
C LYS A 423 2.23 16.58 16.84
N SER A 424 2.35 17.92 16.89
CA SER A 424 1.82 18.79 15.85
C SER A 424 2.61 18.63 14.53
N ALA A 425 1.94 18.85 13.40
CA ALA A 425 2.57 18.91 12.09
C ALA A 425 3.08 20.34 11.83
N PRO A 426 4.27 20.50 11.23
CA PRO A 426 4.83 21.82 10.93
C PRO A 426 4.14 22.47 9.72
N GLY A 427 4.31 23.77 9.59
CA GLY A 427 3.95 24.53 8.40
C GLY A 427 4.98 24.40 7.27
N PRO A 428 4.94 25.30 6.27
CA PRO A 428 5.90 25.32 5.15
C PRO A 428 7.36 25.55 5.56
N ASP A 429 7.60 26.12 6.74
CA ASP A 429 8.94 26.33 7.32
C ASP A 429 9.59 25.03 7.84
N GLU A 430 8.81 23.95 7.92
CA GLU A 430 9.20 22.63 8.45
C GLU A 430 9.69 22.64 9.91
N ILE A 431 9.48 23.74 10.65
CA ILE A 431 9.84 23.84 12.06
C ILE A 431 8.76 23.20 12.90
N THR A 432 9.14 22.19 13.69
CA THR A 432 8.21 21.45 14.56
C THR A 432 8.28 21.94 16.00
N ASN A 433 7.19 21.76 16.75
CA ASN A 433 7.16 21.99 18.20
C ASN A 433 8.26 21.22 18.97
N LYS A 434 8.74 20.09 18.44
CA LYS A 434 9.87 19.35 19.04
C LYS A 434 11.18 20.13 18.93
N ILE A 435 11.41 20.81 17.82
CA ILE A 435 12.60 21.66 17.63
C ILE A 435 12.55 22.80 18.63
N LEU A 436 11.40 23.49 18.72
CA LEU A 436 11.20 24.61 19.66
C LEU A 436 11.44 24.21 21.11
N ARG A 437 10.92 23.04 21.53
CA ARG A 437 11.13 22.49 22.88
C ARG A 437 12.56 22.10 23.22
N ASN A 438 13.44 22.00 22.23
CA ASN A 438 14.83 21.63 22.44
C ASN A 438 15.80 22.75 22.09
N LEU A 439 15.32 23.99 21.89
CA LEU A 439 16.17 25.16 21.77
C LEU A 439 16.99 25.36 23.05
N ASP A 440 18.24 25.74 22.87
CA ASP A 440 19.15 26.25 23.89
C ASP A 440 18.76 27.68 24.32
N ASN A 441 19.40 28.18 25.38
CA ASN A 441 19.06 29.45 25.99
C ASN A 441 19.27 30.64 25.04
N ASP A 442 20.41 30.72 24.37
CA ASP A 442 20.73 31.82 23.44
C ASP A 442 19.70 31.90 22.31
N SER A 443 19.26 30.74 21.83
CA SER A 443 18.22 30.63 20.81
C SER A 443 16.86 31.14 21.27
N ILE A 444 16.50 30.90 22.53
CA ILE A 444 15.26 31.39 23.12
C ILE A 444 15.32 32.90 23.30
N SER A 445 16.44 33.43 23.82
CA SER A 445 16.65 34.88 23.96
C SER A 445 16.58 35.56 22.59
N ALA A 446 17.28 35.05 21.57
CA ALA A 446 17.26 35.59 20.22
C ALA A 446 15.87 35.51 19.55
N LEU A 447 15.09 34.45 19.84
CA LEU A 447 13.71 34.32 19.36
C LEU A 447 12.77 35.31 20.05
N THR A 448 12.96 35.53 21.35
CA THR A 448 12.18 36.50 22.16
C THR A 448 12.41 37.91 21.64
N GLU A 449 13.67 38.31 21.45
CA GLU A 449 14.01 39.61 20.84
C GLU A 449 13.37 39.79 19.45
N TYR A 450 13.35 38.72 18.65
CA TYR A 450 12.75 38.76 17.31
C TYR A 450 11.22 38.89 17.37
N MET A 451 10.56 38.19 18.28
CA MET A 451 9.11 38.31 18.51
C MET A 451 8.74 39.71 19.00
N GLN A 452 9.53 40.28 19.91
CA GLN A 452 9.33 41.65 20.38
C GLN A 452 9.51 42.67 19.23
N ASP A 453 10.53 42.49 18.38
CA ASP A 453 10.74 43.35 17.21
C ASP A 453 9.56 43.30 16.24
N ILE A 454 8.99 42.10 16.03
CA ILE A 454 7.77 41.91 15.23
C ILE A 454 6.57 42.60 15.88
N TRP A 455 6.38 42.42 17.19
CA TRP A 455 5.28 43.03 17.96
C TRP A 455 5.30 44.54 17.85
N THR A 456 6.46 45.18 18.09
CA THR A 456 6.62 46.63 18.00
C THR A 456 6.48 47.17 16.57
N LYS A 457 6.98 46.45 15.56
CA LYS A 457 6.92 46.91 14.17
C LYS A 457 5.58 46.59 13.48
N GLY A 458 4.81 45.63 13.98
CA GLY A 458 3.59 45.13 13.32
C GLY A 458 3.84 44.38 12.01
N HIS A 459 5.06 43.88 11.75
CA HIS A 459 5.43 43.27 10.48
C HIS A 459 5.75 41.77 10.62
N LEU A 460 4.77 40.91 10.30
CA LEU A 460 4.95 39.45 10.31
C LEU A 460 5.78 38.93 9.12
N PRO A 461 6.69 37.97 9.33
CA PRO A 461 7.47 37.37 8.26
C PRO A 461 6.59 36.55 7.32
N ARG A 462 6.99 36.49 6.04
CA ARG A 462 6.23 35.77 5.00
C ARG A 462 6.03 34.29 5.33
N GLN A 463 7.03 33.63 5.91
CA GLN A 463 6.94 32.20 6.27
C GLN A 463 5.81 31.92 7.28
N TRP A 464 5.48 32.86 8.18
CA TRP A 464 4.40 32.69 9.16
C TRP A 464 3.01 32.97 8.56
N LYS A 465 2.94 33.77 7.50
CA LYS A 465 1.72 34.09 6.74
C LYS A 465 1.36 33.04 5.69
N SER A 466 2.17 31.98 5.56
CA SER A 466 1.96 30.91 4.58
C SER A 466 1.52 29.62 5.27
N ALA A 467 0.68 28.84 4.60
CA ALA A 467 0.18 27.56 5.13
C ALA A 467 0.17 26.47 4.06
N ASN A 468 0.46 25.24 4.47
CA ASN A 468 0.19 24.07 3.65
C ASN A 468 -1.24 23.60 3.92
N VAL A 469 -2.12 23.68 2.92
CA VAL A 469 -3.51 23.21 3.04
C VAL A 469 -3.58 21.72 2.72
N ILE A 470 -4.02 20.91 3.69
CA ILE A 470 -4.24 19.48 3.53
C ILE A 470 -5.73 19.18 3.56
N LEU A 471 -6.21 18.48 2.53
CA LEU A 471 -7.60 18.06 2.42
C LEU A 471 -7.82 16.68 3.05
N ILE A 472 -8.72 16.59 4.03
CA ILE A 472 -9.07 15.35 4.73
C ILE A 472 -10.52 14.98 4.44
N PRO A 473 -10.82 13.72 4.00
CA PRO A 473 -12.19 13.27 3.81
C PRO A 473 -13.02 13.34 5.10
N LYS A 474 -14.27 13.83 4.99
CA LYS A 474 -15.27 13.80 6.05
C LYS A 474 -15.58 12.33 6.40
N PRO A 475 -15.56 11.95 7.70
CA PRO A 475 -15.92 10.59 8.12
C PRO A 475 -17.32 10.20 7.63
N GLY A 476 -17.49 8.94 7.22
CA GLY A 476 -18.79 8.37 6.83
C GLY A 476 -19.40 8.87 5.52
N LYS A 477 -18.77 9.82 4.81
CA LYS A 477 -19.27 10.36 3.53
C LYS A 477 -18.52 9.78 2.34
N PRO A 478 -19.16 9.66 1.16
CA PRO A 478 -18.45 9.29 -0.06
C PRO A 478 -17.38 10.34 -0.35
N PRO A 479 -16.20 9.94 -0.85
CA PRO A 479 -15.08 10.85 -1.08
C PRO A 479 -15.29 11.65 -2.36
N ARG A 480 -16.32 12.49 -2.34
CA ARG A 480 -16.54 13.51 -3.36
C ARG A 480 -15.75 14.76 -2.98
N LEU A 481 -15.48 15.60 -3.97
CA LEU A 481 -14.78 16.87 -3.80
C LEU A 481 -15.40 17.69 -2.65
N GLU A 482 -16.72 17.83 -2.61
CA GLU A 482 -17.51 18.52 -1.56
C GLU A 482 -17.38 17.96 -0.12
N ASN A 483 -16.92 16.72 -0.02
CA ASN A 483 -16.83 15.99 1.24
C ASN A 483 -15.42 15.99 1.83
N LEU A 484 -14.58 16.94 1.44
CA LEU A 484 -13.27 17.17 2.05
C LEU A 484 -13.34 18.31 3.09
N ARG A 485 -12.38 18.33 4.00
CA ARG A 485 -12.13 19.38 4.99
C ARG A 485 -10.72 19.92 4.77
N PRO A 486 -10.54 21.20 4.45
CA PRO A 486 -9.21 21.81 4.41
C PRO A 486 -8.69 22.00 5.84
N ILE A 487 -7.43 21.66 6.07
CA ILE A 487 -6.69 21.96 7.30
C ILE A 487 -5.44 22.73 6.90
N SER A 488 -5.30 23.95 7.40
CA SER A 488 -4.13 24.80 7.19
C SER A 488 -3.06 24.47 8.21
N LEU A 489 -1.91 23.98 7.73
CA LEU A 489 -0.71 23.82 8.54
C LEU A 489 0.12 25.11 8.45
N THR A 490 0.01 25.97 9.45
CA THR A 490 0.79 27.21 9.59
C THR A 490 2.06 26.99 10.42
N SER A 491 2.96 27.98 10.42
CA SER A 491 4.23 27.95 11.17
C SER A 491 4.00 27.66 12.66
N CYS A 492 4.76 26.72 13.21
CA CYS A 492 4.76 26.46 14.65
C CYS A 492 5.35 27.62 15.46
N MET A 493 6.27 28.40 14.89
CA MET A 493 6.82 29.60 15.54
C MET A 493 5.84 30.76 15.47
N GLY A 494 5.13 30.91 14.35
CA GLY A 494 4.04 31.89 14.25
C GLY A 494 2.98 31.65 15.33
N LYS A 495 2.57 30.39 15.52
CA LYS A 495 1.65 29.97 16.61
C LYS A 495 2.22 30.04 18.03
N LEU A 496 3.52 30.27 18.17
CA LEU A 496 4.14 30.50 19.48
C LEU A 496 4.12 32.01 19.81
N MET A 497 4.08 32.86 18.78
CA MET A 497 3.96 34.31 18.92
C MET A 497 2.50 34.77 19.02
N GLU A 498 1.60 34.15 18.25
CA GLU A 498 0.15 34.19 18.48
C GLU A 498 -0.21 33.47 19.78
#